data_AF-A0AA45HIS1-F1
#
_entry.id   AF-A0AA45HIS1-F1
#
_cell.length_a   1.000
_cell.length_b   1.000
_cell.length_c   1.000
_cell.angle_alpha   90.00
_cell.angle_beta   90.00
_cell.angle_gamma   90.00
#
_symmetry.space_group_name_H-M   'P 1'
#
loop_
_entity.id
_entity.type
_entity.pdbx_description
1 polymer ?
#
loop_
_entity_poly.entity_id
_entity_poly.type
_entity_poly.pdbx_seq_one_letter_code
_entity_poly.pdbx_strand_id
1 'polypeptide(L)'
;MELIEVMKNRRSVRKFKDQKIDEETIQKILESAKLAPETDTCNYYFGVIKNEEIKKRIGKETLFANWVEKAPVIFVCCCDISWDIAEQKEDDYGVIGNKMRYGENIINFLMTNEERKSIL
;
A
#
# COMPACT_ATOMS: atom_id res chain seq x y z
N MET A 1 19.03 -3.05 -20.43
CA MET A 1 17.95 -2.08 -20.71
C MET A 1 18.01 -1.04 -19.62
N GLU A 2 18.05 0.24 -19.98
CA GLU A 2 18.12 1.33 -19.01
C GLU A 2 16.77 1.49 -18.28
N LEU A 3 16.80 1.99 -17.04
CA LEU A 3 15.59 2.13 -16.21
C LEU A 3 14.46 2.89 -16.91
N ILE A 4 14.80 4.00 -17.58
CA ILE A 4 13.82 4.84 -18.30
C ILE A 4 13.14 4.06 -19.43
N GLU A 5 13.86 3.16 -20.10
CA GLU A 5 13.30 2.33 -21.16
C GLU A 5 12.33 1.28 -20.58
N VAL A 6 12.67 0.65 -19.45
CA VAL A 6 11.79 -0.26 -18.71
C VAL A 6 10.47 0.44 -18.35
N MET A 7 10.55 1.65 -17.78
CA MET A 7 9.38 2.40 -17.35
C MET A 7 8.45 2.75 -18.51
N LYS A 8 9.00 3.14 -19.66
CA LYS A 8 8.23 3.44 -20.89
C LYS A 8 7.63 2.18 -21.53
N ASN A 9 8.30 1.03 -21.40
CA ASN A 9 7.85 -0.23 -21.97
C ASN A 9 6.86 -1.01 -21.09
N ARG A 10 6.72 -0.65 -19.81
CA ARG A 10 5.72 -1.23 -18.91
C ARG A 10 4.31 -1.11 -19.48
N ARG A 11 3.50 -2.15 -19.29
CA ARG A 11 2.06 -2.20 -19.62
C ARG A 11 1.30 -2.87 -18.48
N SER A 12 0.01 -2.63 -18.37
CA SER A 12 -0.86 -3.40 -17.47
C SER A 12 -1.20 -4.75 -18.11
N VAL A 13 -0.54 -5.81 -17.66
CA VAL A 13 -0.75 -7.17 -18.14
C VAL A 13 -1.97 -7.80 -17.46
N ARG A 14 -2.87 -8.39 -18.26
CA ARG A 14 -4.11 -9.05 -17.78
C ARG A 14 -4.28 -10.49 -18.27
N LYS A 15 -3.25 -11.04 -18.93
CA LYS A 15 -3.19 -12.43 -19.39
C LYS A 15 -1.81 -12.97 -19.06
N PHE A 16 -1.78 -14.00 -18.22
CA PHE A 16 -0.54 -14.55 -17.69
C PHE A 16 -0.29 -15.93 -18.27
N LYS A 17 0.98 -16.30 -18.36
CA LYS A 17 1.37 -17.70 -18.57
C LYS A 17 1.14 -18.45 -17.26
N ASP A 18 0.80 -19.73 -17.36
CA ASP A 18 0.78 -20.63 -16.21
C ASP A 18 2.23 -21.00 -15.83
N GLN A 19 2.92 -20.04 -15.24
CA GLN A 19 4.34 -20.14 -14.87
C GLN A 19 4.51 -19.58 -13.46
N LYS A 20 4.99 -20.43 -12.55
CA LYS A 20 5.34 -20.02 -11.19
C LYS A 20 6.52 -19.04 -11.22
N ILE A 21 6.48 -18.08 -10.31
CA ILE A 21 7.58 -17.16 -10.04
C ILE A 21 8.39 -17.72 -8.87
N ASP A 22 9.71 -17.70 -8.99
CA ASP A 22 10.61 -18.13 -7.92
C ASP A 22 10.62 -17.16 -6.74
N GLU A 23 10.97 -17.67 -5.56
CA GLU A 23 10.93 -16.88 -4.32
C GLU A 23 11.95 -15.73 -4.32
N GLU A 24 13.10 -15.92 -4.96
CA GLU A 24 14.14 -14.91 -5.04
C GLU A 24 13.66 -13.68 -5.81
N THR A 25 12.94 -13.88 -6.92
CA THR A 25 12.30 -12.81 -7.69
C THR A 25 11.26 -12.08 -6.85
N ILE A 26 10.42 -12.79 -6.10
CA ILE A 26 9.42 -12.19 -5.21
C ILE A 26 10.12 -11.33 -4.14
N GLN A 27 11.18 -11.85 -3.52
CA GLN A 27 11.92 -11.12 -2.50
C GLN A 27 12.58 -9.86 -3.07
N LYS A 28 13.20 -9.94 -4.26
CA LYS A 28 13.79 -8.76 -4.93
C LYS A 28 12.76 -7.68 -5.21
N ILE A 29 11.53 -8.04 -5.58
CA ILE A 29 10.43 -7.09 -5.78
C ILE A 29 10.09 -6.40 -4.45
N LEU A 30 9.97 -7.16 -3.35
CA LEU A 30 9.67 -6.60 -2.02
C LEU A 30 10.80 -5.70 -1.50
N GLU A 31 12.06 -6.10 -1.64
CA GLU A 31 13.20 -5.26 -1.27
C GLU A 31 13.24 -3.97 -2.09
N SER A 32 12.91 -4.04 -3.39
CA SER A 32 12.81 -2.84 -4.22
C SER A 32 11.67 -1.91 -3.76
N ALA A 33 10.54 -2.48 -3.33
CA ALA A 33 9.41 -1.70 -2.82
C ALA A 33 9.76 -0.92 -1.54
N LYS A 34 10.59 -1.51 -0.65
CA LYS A 34 11.07 -0.85 0.59
C LYS A 34 11.97 0.36 0.36
N LEU A 35 12.57 0.47 -0.83
CA LEU A 35 13.42 1.62 -1.19
C LEU A 35 12.62 2.86 -1.59
N ALA A 36 11.29 2.75 -1.73
CA ALA A 36 10.44 3.89 -1.99
C ALA A 36 10.44 4.85 -0.78
N PRO A 37 10.40 6.18 -0.99
CA PRO A 37 10.30 7.13 0.10
C PRO A 37 8.95 6.96 0.83
N GLU A 38 8.98 7.12 2.15
CA GLU A 38 7.81 7.00 3.02
C GLU A 38 7.76 8.18 4.01
N THR A 39 6.58 8.42 4.57
CA THR A 39 6.37 9.31 5.71
C THR A 39 6.18 8.46 6.95
N ASP A 40 6.82 8.80 8.08
CA ASP A 40 6.83 8.02 9.35
C ASP A 40 5.45 7.59 9.92
N THR A 41 4.35 8.02 9.32
CA THR A 41 2.98 7.79 9.77
C THR A 41 2.23 6.69 9.02
N CYS A 42 2.83 5.98 8.04
CA CYS A 42 2.11 5.05 7.17
C CYS A 42 2.80 3.68 7.00
N ASN A 43 2.61 2.78 7.96
CA ASN A 43 3.10 1.41 7.83
C ASN A 43 2.41 0.67 6.66
N TYR A 44 3.16 0.42 5.58
CA TYR A 44 2.69 -0.40 4.46
C TYR A 44 2.98 -1.88 4.70
N TYR A 45 1.98 -2.72 4.47
CA TYR A 45 2.10 -4.18 4.50
C TYR A 45 1.87 -4.77 3.11
N PHE A 46 2.74 -5.67 2.70
CA PHE A 46 2.58 -6.43 1.46
C PHE A 46 2.21 -7.88 1.76
N GLY A 47 0.96 -8.26 1.47
CA GLY A 47 0.52 -9.64 1.47
C GLY A 47 0.92 -10.33 0.17
N VAL A 48 1.70 -11.42 0.24
CA VAL A 48 2.09 -12.22 -0.93
C VAL A 48 1.21 -13.46 -1.05
N ILE A 49 0.36 -13.50 -2.08
CA ILE A 49 -0.64 -14.55 -2.25
C ILE A 49 -0.27 -15.44 -3.43
N LYS A 50 0.13 -16.68 -3.10
CA LYS A 50 0.41 -17.77 -4.05
C LYS A 50 -0.63 -18.91 -3.99
N ASN A 51 -1.47 -18.92 -2.95
CA ASN A 51 -2.48 -19.97 -2.76
C ASN A 51 -3.62 -19.82 -3.79
N GLU A 52 -3.85 -20.85 -4.60
CA GLU A 52 -4.83 -20.83 -5.70
C GLU A 52 -6.28 -20.63 -5.24
N GLU A 53 -6.65 -21.14 -4.06
CA GLU A 53 -8.00 -20.95 -3.53
C GLU A 53 -8.24 -19.49 -3.13
N ILE A 54 -7.27 -18.88 -2.44
CA ILE A 54 -7.34 -17.46 -2.07
C ILE A 54 -7.38 -16.58 -3.33
N LYS A 55 -6.54 -16.88 -4.32
CA LYS A 55 -6.53 -16.15 -5.61
C LYS A 55 -7.88 -16.21 -6.32
N LYS A 56 -8.52 -17.39 -6.37
CA LYS A 56 -9.87 -17.56 -6.94
C LYS A 56 -10.92 -16.76 -6.19
N ARG A 57 -10.85 -16.73 -4.85
CA ARG A 57 -11.76 -15.92 -4.03
C ARG A 57 -11.60 -14.44 -4.38
N ILE A 58 -10.36 -13.94 -4.42
CA ILE A 58 -10.08 -12.55 -4.82
C ILE A 58 -10.66 -12.26 -6.21
N GLY A 59 -10.38 -13.11 -7.20
CA GLY A 59 -10.87 -12.93 -8.56
C GLY A 59 -12.40 -12.85 -8.67
N LYS A 60 -13.13 -13.61 -7.85
CA LYS A 60 -14.60 -13.58 -7.77
C LYS A 60 -15.13 -12.27 -7.17
N GLU A 61 -14.48 -11.77 -6.13
CA GLU A 61 -14.89 -10.52 -5.46
C GLU A 61 -14.46 -9.26 -6.25
N THR A 62 -13.48 -9.38 -7.15
CA THR A 62 -13.01 -8.24 -7.97
C THR A 62 -13.92 -7.98 -9.18
N LEU A 63 -14.68 -6.89 -9.14
CA LEU A 63 -15.53 -6.46 -10.25
C LEU A 63 -14.68 -6.10 -11.49
N PHE A 64 -15.03 -6.66 -12.64
CA PHE A 64 -14.35 -6.46 -13.94
C PHE A 64 -12.85 -6.86 -13.99
N ALA A 65 -12.33 -7.54 -12.97
CA ALA A 65 -10.93 -7.91 -12.87
C ALA A 65 -10.68 -9.38 -12.50
N ASN A 66 -11.61 -10.27 -12.88
CA ASN A 66 -11.50 -11.72 -12.67
C ASN A 66 -10.17 -12.34 -13.17
N TRP A 67 -9.52 -11.73 -14.16
CA TRP A 67 -8.20 -12.15 -14.65
C TRP A 67 -7.10 -12.16 -13.58
N VAL A 68 -7.28 -11.44 -12.47
CA VAL A 68 -6.34 -11.40 -11.33
C VAL A 68 -6.13 -12.79 -10.73
N GLU A 69 -7.14 -13.67 -10.73
CA GLU A 69 -6.97 -15.04 -10.21
C GLU A 69 -5.96 -15.86 -11.01
N LYS A 70 -5.71 -15.48 -12.28
CA LYS A 70 -4.79 -16.17 -13.20
C LYS A 70 -3.36 -15.66 -13.07
N ALA A 71 -3.12 -14.58 -12.33
CA ALA A 71 -1.76 -14.11 -12.07
C ALA A 71 -0.97 -15.18 -11.29
N PRO A 72 0.34 -15.38 -11.54
CA PRO A 72 1.10 -16.39 -10.81
C PRO A 72 1.34 -16.04 -9.33
N VAL A 73 1.29 -14.75 -9.00
CA VAL A 73 1.34 -14.21 -7.63
C VAL A 73 0.49 -12.94 -7.57
N ILE A 74 -0.21 -12.73 -6.47
CA ILE A 74 -0.92 -11.47 -6.18
C ILE A 74 -0.21 -10.80 -5.00
N PHE A 75 0.19 -9.55 -5.16
CA PHE A 75 0.62 -8.69 -4.08
C PHE A 75 -0.55 -7.82 -3.64
N VAL A 76 -0.92 -7.89 -2.36
CA VAL A 76 -1.93 -7.02 -1.76
C VAL A 76 -1.18 -5.97 -0.96
N CYS A 77 -1.30 -4.70 -1.36
CA CYS A 77 -0.78 -3.57 -0.62
C CYS A 77 -1.84 -3.09 0.37
N CYS A 78 -1.53 -3.19 1.65
CA CYS A 78 -2.34 -2.67 2.75
C CYS A 78 -1.59 -1.51 3.40
N CYS A 79 -2.33 -0.57 3.98
CA CYS A 79 -1.79 0.44 4.87
C CYS A 79 -2.38 0.24 6.26
N ASP A 80 -1.55 0.40 7.28
CA ASP A 80 -2.02 0.64 8.63
C ASP A 80 -2.54 2.08 8.72
N ILE A 81 -3.78 2.22 9.15
CA ILE A 81 -4.41 3.52 9.40
C ILE A 81 -4.81 3.68 10.86
N SER A 82 -4.23 2.87 11.75
CA SER A 82 -4.48 2.93 13.19
C SER A 82 -3.82 4.12 13.88
N TRP A 83 -2.86 4.80 13.21
CA TRP A 83 -2.26 6.02 13.76
C TRP A 83 -3.31 7.10 13.95
N ASP A 84 -3.48 7.56 15.18
CA ASP A 84 -4.45 8.59 15.55
C ASP A 84 -3.74 9.80 16.16
N ILE A 85 -3.85 10.94 15.46
CA ILE A 85 -3.24 12.20 15.84
C ILE A 85 -3.66 12.68 17.24
N ALA A 86 -4.88 12.36 17.69
CA ALA A 86 -5.37 12.77 19.02
C ALA A 86 -4.81 11.91 20.16
N GLU A 87 -4.31 10.72 19.86
CA GLU A 87 -3.64 9.84 20.83
C GLU A 87 -2.13 10.08 20.90
N GLN A 88 -1.59 10.89 19.97
CA GLN A 88 -0.17 11.21 19.94
C GLN A 88 0.18 12.33 20.92
N LYS A 89 1.48 12.40 21.26
CA LYS A 89 2.03 13.49 22.06
C LYS A 89 2.13 14.77 21.23
N GLU A 90 2.07 15.93 21.90
CA GLU A 90 2.24 17.24 21.26
C GLU A 90 3.59 17.42 20.55
N ASP A 91 4.64 16.71 20.98
CA ASP A 91 5.96 16.72 20.37
C ASP A 91 6.16 15.66 19.26
N ASP A 92 5.10 14.92 18.91
CA ASP A 92 5.13 13.98 17.79
C ASP A 92 5.30 14.72 16.44
N TYR A 93 6.14 14.17 15.58
CA TYR A 93 6.44 14.78 14.27
C TYR A 93 5.19 14.91 13.39
N GLY A 94 4.30 13.92 13.41
CA GLY A 94 3.05 13.95 12.67
C GLY A 94 2.10 15.03 13.20
N VAL A 95 2.04 15.22 14.52
CA VAL A 95 1.25 16.30 15.14
C VAL A 95 1.79 17.67 14.75
N ILE A 96 3.08 17.91 14.94
CA ILE A 96 3.75 19.17 14.61
C ILE A 96 3.60 19.49 13.11
N GLY A 97 3.89 18.51 12.25
CA GLY A 97 3.79 18.64 10.79
C GLY A 97 2.37 19.01 10.34
N ASN A 98 1.35 18.34 10.87
CA ASN A 98 -0.04 18.62 10.54
C ASN A 98 -0.50 20.00 11.04
N LYS A 99 -0.13 20.39 12.27
CA LYS A 99 -0.44 21.73 12.81
C LYS A 99 0.24 22.83 11.97
N MET A 100 1.49 22.63 11.56
CA MET A 100 2.20 23.58 10.68
C MET A 100 1.58 23.67 9.28
N ARG A 101 1.13 22.54 8.73
CA ARG A 101 0.60 22.46 7.36
C ARG A 101 -0.82 23.00 7.23
N TYR A 102 -1.68 22.66 8.16
CA TYR A 102 -3.12 22.92 8.07
C TYR A 102 -3.59 24.00 9.06
N GLY A 103 -2.80 24.28 10.10
CA GLY A 103 -3.12 25.22 11.17
C GLY A 103 -3.58 24.53 12.44
N GLU A 104 -3.22 25.08 13.59
CA GLU A 104 -3.51 24.46 14.88
C GLU A 104 -5.01 24.35 15.18
N ASN A 105 -5.79 25.39 14.87
CA ASN A 105 -7.24 25.40 15.13
C ASN A 105 -7.98 24.27 14.41
N ILE A 106 -7.62 24.00 13.14
CA ILE A 106 -8.30 22.96 12.36
C ILE A 106 -7.89 21.57 12.87
N ILE A 107 -6.62 21.36 13.20
CA ILE A 107 -6.14 20.08 13.73
C ILE A 107 -6.77 19.78 15.09
N ASN A 108 -6.78 20.76 16.00
CA ASN A 108 -7.40 20.60 17.31
C ASN A 108 -8.91 20.34 17.19
N PHE A 109 -9.61 21.02 16.28
CA PHE A 109 -11.02 20.73 16.00
C PHE A 109 -11.22 19.30 15.52
N LEU A 110 -10.40 18.82 14.58
CA LEU A 110 -10.49 17.48 14.03
C LEU A 110 -10.21 16.38 15.07
N MET A 111 -9.29 16.63 16.01
CA MET A 111 -8.99 15.73 17.14
C MET A 111 -10.18 15.49 18.07
N THR A 112 -11.13 16.42 18.15
CA THR A 112 -12.33 16.26 18.99
C THR A 112 -13.38 15.29 18.42
N ASN A 113 -13.24 14.86 17.17
CA ASN A 113 -14.21 13.96 16.54
C ASN A 113 -13.92 12.50 16.92
N GLU A 114 -14.91 11.79 17.45
CA GLU A 114 -14.80 10.37 17.86
C GLU A 114 -14.67 9.41 16.66
N GLU A 115 -15.17 9.78 15.48
CA GLU A 115 -15.03 9.01 14.23
C GLU A 115 -13.92 9.56 13.32
N ARG A 116 -12.97 10.31 13.89
CA ARG A 116 -11.82 10.81 13.12
C ARG A 116 -11.08 9.63 12.48
N LYS A 117 -11.01 9.65 11.15
CA LYS A 117 -10.10 8.76 10.42
C LYS A 117 -8.74 9.42 10.43
N SER A 118 -7.67 8.64 10.61
CA SER A 118 -6.28 9.10 10.50
C SER A 118 -6.17 10.11 9.35
N ILE A 119 -5.91 11.37 9.70
CA ILE A 119 -5.94 12.47 8.75
C ILE A 119 -4.57 12.47 8.10
N LEU A 120 -4.53 11.94 6.87
CA LEU A 120 -3.34 11.84 6.02
C LEU A 120 -2.64 13.19 5.81
#